data_AF-A0A3D0XGA6-F1
#
_entry.id   AF-A0A3D0XGA6-F1
#
_cell.length_a   1.000
_cell.length_b   1.000
_cell.length_c   1.000
_cell.angle_alpha   90.00
_cell.angle_beta   90.00
_cell.angle_gamma   90.00
#
_symmetry.space_group_name_H-M   'P 1'
#
loop_
_entity.id
_entity.type
_entity.pdbx_description
1 polymer ?
#
loop_
_entity_poly.entity_id
_entity_poly.type
_entity_poly.pdbx_seq_one_letter_code
_entity_poly.pdbx_strand_id
1 'polypeptide(L)'
;MTDRQKSPRILYCHCQYAQVIPSETKTAVLEGLCQSSKAFDAVADLCEMAARQDPALQSLSHEGPVKIAACFPRAIKWLFAGAKAPLDRDNTEVLNMRETSAEMVLQRLEKEDMQPNLPEDNRPPQASESVPQKNPEKT
;
A
#
# COMPACT_ATOMS: atom_id res chain seq x y z
N MET A 1 10.07 10.23 -27.10
CA MET A 1 10.45 10.62 -25.72
C MET A 1 10.28 9.38 -24.88
N THR A 2 11.38 8.90 -24.32
CA THR A 2 11.64 7.49 -24.01
C THR A 2 10.65 6.93 -22.99
N ASP A 3 9.78 6.03 -23.46
CA ASP A 3 9.08 5.05 -22.65
C ASP A 3 10.15 4.12 -22.05
N ARG A 4 10.80 4.58 -20.98
CA ARG A 4 11.72 3.74 -20.23
C ARG A 4 10.81 2.85 -19.39
N GLN A 5 10.49 1.69 -19.94
CA GLN A 5 9.86 0.56 -19.29
C GLN A 5 10.49 0.40 -17.90
N LYS A 6 9.88 1.04 -16.89
CA LYS A 6 10.47 1.18 -15.57
C LYS A 6 9.94 0.00 -14.78
N SER A 7 10.79 -0.99 -14.58
CA SER A 7 10.45 -2.15 -13.75
C SER A 7 9.87 -1.67 -12.42
N PRO A 8 8.78 -2.30 -11.94
CA PRO A 8 8.13 -1.87 -10.72
C PRO A 8 9.11 -1.94 -9.55
N ARG A 9 9.15 -0.86 -8.75
CA ARG A 9 9.94 -0.86 -7.51
C ARG A 9 9.30 -1.79 -6.50
N ILE A 10 10.13 -2.43 -5.69
CA ILE A 10 9.65 -3.28 -4.61
C ILE A 10 9.89 -2.59 -3.27
N LEU A 11 8.84 -2.48 -2.47
CA LEU A 11 8.87 -1.96 -1.12
C LEU A 11 8.41 -3.03 -0.15
N TYR A 12 9.22 -3.33 0.86
CA TYR A 12 8.92 -4.28 1.91
C TYR A 12 8.73 -3.55 3.25
N CYS A 13 7.61 -3.83 3.93
CA CYS A 13 7.33 -3.31 5.27
C CYS A 13 7.47 -4.42 6.32
N HIS A 14 8.40 -4.23 7.27
CA HIS A 14 8.64 -5.20 8.33
C HIS A 14 7.53 -5.25 9.41
N CYS A 15 6.66 -4.23 9.45
CA CYS A 15 5.54 -4.12 10.40
C CYS A 15 5.99 -4.38 11.85
N GLN A 16 7.06 -3.70 12.27
CA GLN A 16 7.68 -3.86 13.59
C GLN A 16 6.79 -3.35 14.72
N TYR A 17 6.01 -2.29 14.48
CA TYR A 17 5.11 -1.68 15.46
C TYR A 17 3.78 -2.43 15.60
N ALA A 18 3.00 -2.53 14.51
CA ALA A 18 1.65 -3.08 14.57
C ALA A 18 1.62 -4.61 14.69
N GLN A 19 2.68 -5.31 14.23
CA GLN A 19 2.85 -6.76 14.35
C GLN A 19 1.65 -7.59 13.85
N VAL A 20 0.93 -7.07 12.85
CA VAL A 20 -0.28 -7.73 12.30
C VAL A 20 0.04 -8.77 11.22
N ILE A 21 1.31 -8.88 10.83
CA ILE A 21 1.81 -9.83 9.84
C ILE A 21 2.47 -10.99 10.59
N PRO A 22 2.15 -12.26 10.28
CA PRO A 22 2.79 -13.40 10.90
C PRO A 22 4.32 -13.31 10.79
N SER A 23 5.02 -13.60 11.89
CA SER A 23 6.48 -13.48 11.98
C SER A 23 7.20 -14.38 10.96
N GLU A 24 6.71 -15.60 10.77
CA GLU A 24 7.22 -16.54 9.77
C GLU A 24 7.10 -15.97 8.35
N THR A 25 5.93 -15.44 8.00
CA THR A 25 5.68 -14.88 6.66
C THR A 25 6.59 -13.69 6.36
N LYS A 26 6.70 -12.73 7.27
CA LYS A 26 7.51 -11.54 7.03
C LYS A 26 9.01 -11.86 6.95
N THR A 27 9.51 -12.76 7.80
CA THR A 27 10.90 -13.22 7.76
C THR A 27 11.19 -13.97 6.46
N ALA A 28 10.34 -14.92 6.06
CA ALA A 28 10.54 -15.69 4.84
C ALA A 28 10.49 -14.82 3.57
N VAL A 29 9.59 -13.82 3.50
CA VAL A 29 9.56 -12.87 2.38
C VAL A 29 10.83 -12.02 2.35
N LEU A 30 11.30 -11.52 3.49
CA LEU A 30 12.53 -10.73 3.55
C LEU A 30 13.76 -11.56 3.14
N GLU A 31 13.88 -12.78 3.64
CA GLU A 31 14.97 -13.70 3.27
C GLU A 31 14.94 -14.02 1.77
N GLY A 32 13.76 -14.32 1.22
CA GLY A 32 13.59 -14.54 -0.21
C GLY A 32 13.95 -13.32 -1.06
N LEU A 33 13.60 -12.10 -0.61
CA LEU A 33 14.01 -10.87 -1.28
C LEU A 33 15.53 -10.66 -1.24
N CYS A 34 16.18 -10.93 -0.11
CA CYS A 34 17.64 -10.87 0.02
C CYS A 34 18.36 -11.91 -0.86
N GLN A 35 17.73 -13.06 -1.10
CA GLN A 35 18.25 -14.10 -2.01
C GLN A 35 17.92 -13.78 -3.48
N SER A 36 16.91 -12.96 -3.74
CA SER A 36 16.54 -12.51 -5.08
C SER A 36 17.55 -11.51 -5.64
N SER A 37 17.66 -11.45 -6.95
CA SER A 37 18.50 -10.45 -7.65
C SER A 37 17.80 -9.09 -7.80
N LYS A 38 16.61 -8.91 -7.22
CA LYS A 38 15.79 -7.71 -7.42
C LYS A 38 16.18 -6.61 -6.45
N ALA A 39 16.20 -5.38 -6.95
CA ALA A 39 16.31 -4.21 -6.10
C ALA A 39 15.00 -4.01 -5.31
N PHE A 40 15.11 -3.89 -3.99
CA PHE A 40 13.99 -3.58 -3.11
C PHE A 40 14.41 -2.63 -1.99
N ASP A 41 13.45 -1.84 -1.52
CA ASP A 41 13.59 -1.00 -0.33
C ASP A 41 12.89 -1.69 0.85
N ALA A 42 13.57 -1.76 1.99
CA ALA A 42 13.00 -2.31 3.22
C ALA A 42 12.83 -1.21 4.26
N VAL A 43 11.65 -1.13 4.87
CA VAL A 43 11.34 -0.19 5.95
C VAL A 43 10.83 -0.93 7.18
N ALA A 44 11.12 -0.37 8.37
CA ALA A 44 10.63 -0.93 9.62
C ALA A 44 9.11 -0.85 9.72
N ASP A 45 8.54 0.35 9.53
CA ASP A 45 7.11 0.62 9.68
C ASP A 45 6.63 1.72 8.74
N LEU A 46 5.82 1.34 7.74
CA LEU A 46 5.12 2.32 6.90
C LEU A 46 4.14 3.19 7.71
N CYS A 47 3.58 2.66 8.80
CA CYS A 47 2.68 3.43 9.66
C CYS A 47 3.41 4.54 10.41
N GLU A 48 4.65 4.31 10.83
CA GLU A 48 5.45 5.33 11.51
C GLU A 48 5.89 6.43 10.52
N MET A 49 6.39 6.01 9.35
CA MET A 49 6.73 6.94 8.27
C MET A 49 5.53 7.83 7.88
N ALA A 50 4.34 7.23 7.77
CA ALA A 50 3.12 7.97 7.46
C ALA A 50 2.72 8.95 8.57
N ALA A 51 2.83 8.53 9.84
CA ALA A 51 2.54 9.40 10.99
C ALA A 51 3.45 10.63 11.03
N ARG A 52 4.68 10.52 10.54
CA ARG A 52 5.66 11.60 10.45
C ARG A 52 5.65 12.35 9.12
N GLN A 53 4.79 11.96 8.17
CA GLN A 53 4.74 12.49 6.81
C GLN A 53 6.11 12.44 6.11
N ASP A 54 6.78 11.29 6.22
CA ASP A 54 8.14 11.10 5.71
C ASP A 54 8.23 11.41 4.20
N PRO A 55 9.16 12.29 3.76
CA PRO A 55 9.33 12.64 2.35
C PRO A 55 9.60 11.44 1.44
N ALA A 56 10.17 10.35 1.95
CA ALA A 56 10.40 9.13 1.17
C ALA A 56 9.09 8.53 0.64
N LEU A 57 7.96 8.70 1.35
CA LEU A 57 6.64 8.25 0.88
C LEU A 57 6.19 8.99 -0.39
N GLN A 58 6.53 10.28 -0.52
CA GLN A 58 6.21 11.08 -1.71
C GLN A 58 7.04 10.62 -2.91
N SER A 59 8.33 10.32 -2.69
CA SER A 59 9.20 9.72 -3.70
C SER A 59 8.63 8.38 -4.18
N LEU A 60 8.22 7.51 -3.25
CA LEU A 60 7.63 6.21 -3.57
C LEU A 60 6.33 6.33 -4.38
N SER A 61 5.48 7.32 -4.08
CA SER A 61 4.21 7.51 -4.80
C SER A 61 4.36 8.15 -6.17
N HIS A 62 5.43 8.92 -6.44
CA HIS A 62 5.57 9.68 -7.69
C HIS A 62 6.58 9.10 -8.69
N GLU A 63 7.53 8.27 -8.24
CA GLU A 63 8.65 7.84 -9.10
C GLU A 63 8.30 6.67 -10.05
N GLY A 64 7.07 6.16 -10.04
CA GLY A 64 6.58 5.18 -11.02
C GLY A 64 5.88 3.98 -10.37
N PRO A 65 5.72 2.86 -11.10
CA PRO A 65 4.99 1.71 -10.61
C PRO A 65 5.68 1.06 -9.41
N VAL A 66 4.87 0.66 -8.41
CA VAL A 66 5.37 0.13 -7.15
C VAL A 66 4.59 -1.12 -6.70
N LYS A 67 5.34 -2.14 -6.27
CA LYS A 67 4.86 -3.34 -5.59
C LYS A 67 5.21 -3.25 -4.12
N ILE A 68 4.22 -3.33 -3.25
CA ILE A 68 4.38 -3.14 -1.81
C ILE A 68 4.03 -4.44 -1.07
N ALA A 69 5.02 -5.12 -0.50
CA ALA A 69 4.82 -6.25 0.41
C ALA A 69 4.61 -5.72 1.83
N ALA A 70 3.36 -5.73 2.30
CA ALA A 70 2.99 -5.14 3.58
C ALA A 70 1.74 -5.79 4.17
N CYS A 71 0.94 -5.01 4.91
CA CYS A 71 -0.35 -5.44 5.45
C CYS A 71 -1.46 -5.36 4.40
N PHE A 72 -2.66 -4.89 4.76
CA PHE A 72 -3.79 -4.84 3.83
C PHE A 72 -3.68 -3.68 2.81
N PRO A 73 -4.07 -3.88 1.53
CA PRO A 73 -4.10 -2.82 0.51
C PRO A 73 -4.86 -1.57 0.94
N ARG A 74 -6.00 -1.76 1.62
CA ARG A 74 -6.78 -0.65 2.20
C ARG A 74 -5.97 0.15 3.23
N ALA A 75 -5.22 -0.50 4.11
CA ALA A 75 -4.43 0.19 5.13
C ALA A 75 -3.31 1.00 4.47
N ILE A 76 -2.58 0.41 3.53
CA ILE A 76 -1.50 1.08 2.80
C ILE A 76 -2.01 2.32 2.05
N LYS A 77 -3.13 2.20 1.34
CA LYS A 77 -3.78 3.35 0.68
C LYS A 77 -3.99 4.52 1.64
N TRP A 78 -4.58 4.28 2.81
CA TRP A 78 -4.88 5.32 3.79
C TRP A 78 -3.64 5.90 4.47
N LEU A 79 -2.60 5.08 4.71
CA LEU A 79 -1.33 5.55 5.26
C LEU A 79 -0.66 6.57 4.32
N PHE A 80 -0.56 6.23 3.04
CA PHE A 80 0.02 7.10 2.01
C PHE A 80 -0.81 8.37 1.80
N ALA A 81 -2.15 8.26 1.75
CA ALA A 81 -3.03 9.42 1.67
C ALA A 81 -2.89 10.35 2.89
N GLY A 82 -2.83 9.81 4.11
CA GLY A 82 -2.62 10.59 5.34
C GLY A 82 -1.25 11.29 5.38
N ALA A 83 -0.25 10.71 4.74
CA ALA A 83 1.08 11.28 4.58
C ALA A 83 1.18 12.34 3.46
N LYS A 84 0.06 12.72 2.81
CA LYS A 84 0.01 13.59 1.63
C LYS A 84 0.80 13.04 0.43
N ALA A 85 0.89 11.72 0.33
CA ALA A 85 1.58 10.99 -0.74
C ALA A 85 0.66 9.92 -1.34
N PRO A 86 -0.53 10.27 -1.89
CA PRO A 86 -1.49 9.28 -2.37
C PRO A 86 -0.87 8.38 -3.45
N LEU A 87 -1.03 7.07 -3.29
CA LEU A 87 -0.54 6.08 -4.25
C LEU A 87 -1.41 6.10 -5.52
N ASP A 88 -0.76 5.94 -6.67
CA ASP A 88 -1.44 5.77 -7.95
C ASP A 88 -2.15 4.41 -8.00
N ARG A 89 -3.46 4.42 -8.21
CA ARG A 89 -4.28 3.20 -8.22
C ARG A 89 -3.95 2.28 -9.38
N ASP A 90 -3.55 2.82 -10.52
CA ASP A 90 -3.29 2.05 -11.74
C ASP A 90 -1.82 1.59 -11.78
N ASN A 91 -0.96 2.19 -10.95
CA ASN A 91 0.47 1.90 -10.87
C ASN A 91 0.92 1.39 -9.49
N THR A 92 -0.01 0.97 -8.63
CA THR A 92 0.32 0.37 -7.33
C THR A 92 -0.32 -0.98 -7.12
N GLU A 93 0.50 -1.95 -6.72
CA GLU A 93 0.07 -3.26 -6.27
C GLU A 93 0.53 -3.51 -4.83
N VAL A 94 -0.39 -3.93 -3.96
CA VAL A 94 -0.09 -4.25 -2.56
C VAL A 94 -0.26 -5.75 -2.31
N LEU A 95 0.81 -6.42 -1.92
CA LEU A 95 0.81 -7.83 -1.57
C LEU A 95 0.56 -7.99 -0.08
N ASN A 96 -0.60 -8.57 0.25
CA ASN A 96 -1.06 -8.74 1.61
C ASN A 96 -0.36 -9.92 2.31
N MET A 97 0.67 -9.63 3.10
CA MET A 97 1.40 -10.65 3.86
C MET A 97 0.63 -11.17 5.07
N ARG A 98 -0.55 -10.63 5.41
CA ARG A 98 -1.36 -11.16 6.52
C ARG A 98 -2.07 -12.46 6.19
N GLU A 99 -2.44 -12.62 4.92
CA GLU A 99 -3.30 -13.71 4.45
C GLU A 99 -2.65 -14.52 3.32
N THR A 100 -1.60 -13.98 2.69
CA THR A 100 -0.90 -14.63 1.58
C THR A 100 0.38 -15.28 2.11
N SER A 101 0.68 -16.51 1.66
CA SER A 101 1.93 -17.19 2.02
C SER A 101 3.15 -16.45 1.45
N ALA A 102 4.30 -16.64 2.10
CA ALA A 102 5.55 -16.00 1.68
C ALA A 102 5.95 -16.36 0.22
N GLU A 103 5.76 -17.63 -0.15
CA GLU A 103 6.03 -18.12 -1.51
C GLU A 103 5.22 -17.38 -2.57
N MET A 104 3.91 -17.22 -2.34
CA MET A 104 3.01 -16.53 -3.27
C MET A 104 3.33 -15.03 -3.36
N VAL A 105 3.71 -14.41 -2.24
CA VAL A 105 4.19 -13.02 -2.22
C VAL A 105 5.47 -12.88 -3.05
N LEU A 106 6.48 -13.73 -2.82
CA LEU A 106 7.75 -13.72 -3.54
C LEU A 106 7.55 -13.93 -5.05
N GLN A 107 6.79 -14.96 -5.44
CA GLN A 107 6.45 -15.21 -6.85
C GLN A 107 5.82 -13.98 -7.51
N ARG A 108 4.99 -13.23 -6.78
CA ARG A 108 4.33 -12.04 -7.30
C ARG A 108 5.26 -10.83 -7.39
N LEU A 109 6.19 -10.68 -6.44
CA LEU A 109 7.27 -9.68 -6.48
C LEU A 109 8.24 -9.94 -7.65
N GLU A 110 8.47 -11.20 -8.00
CA GLU A 110 9.34 -11.62 -9.10
C GLU A 110 8.78 -11.34 -10.49
N LYS A 111 7.45 -11.29 -10.64
CA LYS A 111 6.83 -10.95 -11.91
C LYS A 111 7.06 -9.48 -12.29
N GLU A 112 7.18 -9.22 -13.58
CA GLU A 112 7.32 -7.85 -14.10
C GLU A 112 5.97 -7.17 -14.34
N ASP A 113 4.91 -7.97 -14.59
CA ASP A 113 3.56 -7.45 -14.73
C ASP A 113 3.04 -6.87 -13.41
N MET A 114 2.13 -5.90 -13.51
CA MET A 114 1.52 -5.25 -12.36
C MET A 114 0.03 -5.58 -12.30
N GLN A 115 -0.47 -5.85 -11.09
CA GLN A 115 -1.88 -6.13 -10.82
C GLN A 115 -2.36 -5.12 -9.79
N PRO A 116 -2.79 -3.93 -10.24
CA PRO A 116 -3.25 -2.92 -9.33
C PRO A 116 -4.46 -3.39 -8.54
N ASN A 117 -4.40 -3.25 -7.22
CA ASN A 117 -5.40 -3.79 -6.30
C ASN A 117 -5.78 -2.82 -5.18
N LEU A 118 -5.44 -1.54 -5.34
CA LEU A 118 -5.87 -0.52 -4.40
C LEU A 118 -7.40 -0.36 -4.48
N PRO A 119 -8.10 -0.43 -3.33
CA PRO A 119 -9.55 -0.32 -3.33
C PRO A 119 -9.98 1.06 -3.81
N GLU A 120 -11.19 1.14 -4.36
CA GLU A 120 -11.82 2.41 -4.71
C GLU A 120 -11.95 3.32 -3.47
N ASP A 121 -12.07 4.62 -3.68
CA ASP A 121 -12.54 5.48 -2.60
C ASP A 121 -13.99 5.10 -2.29
N ASN A 122 -14.18 4.27 -1.27
CA ASN A 122 -15.43 4.26 -0.53
C ASN A 122 -15.52 5.59 0.22
N ARG A 123 -15.70 6.68 -0.53
CA ARG A 123 -16.23 7.91 0.04
C ARG A 123 -17.63 7.50 0.49
N PRO A 124 -17.96 7.49 1.80
CA PRO A 124 -19.37 7.58 2.16
C PRO A 124 -19.91 8.80 1.40
N PRO A 125 -21.11 8.74 0.80
CA PRO A 125 -21.66 9.86 0.04
C PRO A 125 -21.45 11.13 0.86
N GLN A 126 -20.81 12.13 0.26
CA GLN A 126 -20.59 13.39 0.95
C GLN A 126 -21.95 13.83 1.48
N ALA A 127 -22.03 14.05 2.79
CA ALA A 127 -23.19 14.68 3.42
C ALA A 127 -23.23 16.15 2.97
N SER A 128 -23.57 16.36 1.71
CA SER A 128 -23.84 17.64 1.10
C SER A 128 -24.80 17.37 -0.04
N GLU A 129 -26.02 16.97 0.31
CA GLU A 129 -27.24 17.23 -0.46
C GLU A 129 -28.46 16.94 0.42
N SER A 130 -29.02 18.04 0.94
CA SER A 130 -30.40 18.20 1.44
C SER A 130 -30.82 17.37 2.65
N VAL A 131 -30.66 17.95 3.85
CA VAL A 131 -31.54 17.63 4.98
C VAL A 131 -32.93 18.18 4.64
N PRO A 132 -33.99 17.36 4.47
CA PRO A 132 -35.34 17.87 4.61
C PRO A 132 -35.56 18.03 6.12
N GLN A 133 -35.47 19.26 6.61
CA GLN A 133 -35.99 19.60 7.93
C GLN A 133 -37.48 19.31 7.93
N LYS A 134 -37.89 18.17 8.52
CA LYS A 134 -39.28 17.96 8.86
C LYS A 134 -39.57 18.78 10.12
N ASN A 135 -40.14 19.96 9.92
CA ASN A 135 -40.64 20.83 10.97
C ASN A 135 -41.80 20.15 11.75
N PRO A 136 -42.09 20.60 12.98
CA PRO A 136 -42.87 19.85 13.97
C PRO A 136 -44.38 20.02 13.74
N GLU A 137 -45.15 18.94 13.85
CA GLU A 137 -46.62 19.03 13.84
C GLU A 137 -47.21 18.24 15.01
N LYS A 138 -47.40 18.98 16.11
CA LYS A 138 -48.61 19.10 16.93
C LYS A 138 -49.69 18.02 16.73
N THR A 139 -50.00 17.25 17.77
CA THR A 139 -51.37 16.91 18.21
C THR A 139 -51.34 16.55 19.69
#